data_AF-A0A1G2I1A4-F1
#
_entry.id   AF-A0A1G2I1A4-F1
#
_cell.length_a   1.000
_cell.length_b   1.000
_cell.length_c   1.000
_cell.angle_alpha   90.00
_cell.angle_beta   90.00
_cell.angle_gamma   90.00
#
_symmetry.space_group_name_H-M   'P 1'
#
loop_
_entity.id
_entity.type
_entity.pdbx_description
1 polymer ?
#
loop_
_entity_poly.entity_id
_entity_poly.type
_entity_poly.pdbx_seq_one_letter_code
_entity_poly.pdbx_strand_id
1 'polypeptide(L)' 'MAFTEIVSGREPEARGNGLKYVRNVISKNPISLQFQTGDAKVNLHSGSRDLNIETTQQSIRGCLALITY' A
#
# COMPACT_ATOMS: atom_id res chain seq x y z
N MET A 1 13.42 1.88 0.59
CA MET A 1 12.40 2.31 1.57
C MET A 1 11.19 2.78 0.78
N ALA A 2 10.05 2.12 0.92
CA ALA A 2 8.84 2.36 0.11
C ALA A 2 7.72 3.07 0.90
N PHE A 3 7.94 3.28 2.20
CA PHE A 3 6.93 3.72 3.15
C PHE A 3 7.25 5.05 3.83
N THR A 4 8.48 5.55 3.67
CA THR A 4 8.88 6.89 4.10
C THR A 4 9.03 7.78 2.89
N GLU A 5 8.42 8.96 2.96
CA GLU A 5 8.57 10.02 1.96
C GLU A 5 10.03 10.47 1.94
N ILE A 6 10.81 9.91 1.02
CA ILE A 6 12.10 10.47 0.63
C ILE A 6 11.85 11.20 -0.68
N VAL A 7 11.86 12.52 -0.61
CA VAL A 7 11.95 13.40 -1.79
C VAL A 7 13.34 13.18 -2.39
N SER A 8 13.46 12.15 -3.22
CA SER A 8 14.64 11.85 -4.02
C SER A 8 14.31 12.24 -5.45
N GLY A 9 14.82 13.39 -5.89
CA GLY A 9 14.64 13.90 -7.25
C GLY A 9 15.16 12.94 -8.31
N ARG A 10 14.21 12.31 -9.03
CA ARG A 10 14.34 11.73 -10.38
C ARG A 10 12.97 11.72 -11.03
N GLU A 11 12.64 12.77 -11.76
CA GLU A 11 11.55 12.74 -12.74
C GLU A 11 12.15 12.13 -14.03
N PRO A 12 11.68 10.94 -14.49
CA PRO A 12 10.38 10.81 -15.15
C PRO A 12 9.69 9.47 -14.85
N GLU A 13 9.61 9.05 -13.59
CA GLU A 13 8.78 7.91 -13.21
C GLU A 13 7.62 8.38 -12.33
N ALA A 14 6.39 8.09 -12.74
CA ALA A 14 5.19 8.20 -11.92
C ALA A 14 5.19 7.20 -10.73
N ARG A 15 6.36 6.90 -10.14
CA ARG A 15 6.52 6.10 -8.93
C ARG A 15 6.08 6.93 -7.73
N GLY A 16 4.83 6.70 -7.36
CA GLY A 16 4.11 7.41 -6.30
C GLY A 16 2.61 7.57 -6.62
N ASN A 17 2.24 7.52 -7.90
CA ASN A 17 0.83 7.67 -8.32
C ASN A 17 0.07 6.35 -8.36
N GLY A 18 0.73 5.23 -8.67
CA GLY A 18 0.07 3.92 -8.75
C GLY A 18 -0.65 3.54 -7.44
N LEU A 19 0.02 3.71 -6.30
CA LEU A 19 -0.58 3.39 -5.00
C LEU A 19 -1.68 4.38 -4.59
N LYS A 20 -1.53 5.67 -4.95
CA LYS A 20 -2.60 6.68 -4.77
C LYS A 20 -3.85 6.31 -5.57
N TYR A 21 -3.67 5.83 -6.80
CA TYR A 21 -4.78 5.37 -7.65
C TYR A 21 -5.45 4.12 -7.08
N VAL A 22 -4.67 3.11 -6.68
CA VAL A 22 -5.18 1.87 -6.07
C VAL A 22 -5.98 2.18 -4.80
N ARG A 23 -5.47 3.06 -3.92
CA ARG A 23 -6.21 3.55 -2.75
C ARG A 23 -7.51 4.25 -3.11
N ASN A 24 -7.52 5.09 -4.14
CA ASN A 24 -8.73 5.78 -4.60
C ASN A 24 -9.78 4.79 -5.13
N VAL A 25 -9.37 3.73 -5.83
CA VAL A 25 -10.27 2.68 -6.30
C VAL A 25 -10.83 1.90 -5.12
N ILE A 26 -10.01 1.47 -4.17
CA ILE A 26 -10.44 0.73 -2.97
C ILE A 26 -11.37 1.58 -2.10
N SER A 27 -11.10 2.88 -1.94
CA SER A 27 -11.96 3.76 -1.15
C SER A 27 -13.34 3.99 -1.77
N LYS A 28 -13.49 3.80 -3.10
CA LYS A 28 -14.75 4.04 -3.84
C LYS A 28 -15.58 2.77 -4.07
N ASN A 29 -15.01 1.61 -3.81
CA ASN A 29 -15.64 0.31 -4.04
C ASN A 29 -15.65 -0.47 -2.72
N PRO A 30 -16.59 -1.40 -2.50
CA PRO A 30 -16.61 -2.26 -1.31
C PRO A 30 -15.52 -3.36 -1.37
N ILE A 31 -14.29 -2.97 -1.69
CA ILE A 31 -13.14 -3.87 -1.85
C ILE A 31 -12.17 -3.57 -0.70
N SER A 32 -11.41 -4.58 -0.28
CA SER A 32 -10.29 -4.43 0.65
C SER A 32 -9.00 -4.97 0.03
N LEU A 33 -7.88 -4.34 0.30
CA LEU A 33 -6.54 -4.80 -0.09
C LEU A 33 -5.66 -4.91 1.15
N GLN A 34 -5.11 -6.10 1.37
CA GLN A 34 -3.98 -6.30 2.25
C GLN A 34 -2.71 -6.47 1.43
N PHE A 35 -1.69 -5.69 1.74
CA PHE A 35 -0.41 -5.74 1.07
C PHE A 35 0.70 -5.90 2.10
N GLN A 36 1.54 -6.92 1.96
CA GLN A 36 2.66 -7.16 2.86
C GLN A 36 3.94 -7.42 2.08
N THR A 37 5.02 -6.76 2.48
CA THR A 37 6.35 -7.00 1.94
C THR A 37 7.38 -6.93 3.07
N GLY A 38 8.16 -7.98 3.22
CA GLY A 38 9.03 -8.13 4.38
C GLY A 38 8.22 -8.07 5.68
N ASP A 39 8.63 -7.18 6.57
CA ASP A 39 8.00 -6.88 7.85
C ASP A 39 6.92 -5.78 7.75
N ALA A 40 6.76 -5.10 6.62
CA ALA A 40 5.77 -4.03 6.46
C ALA A 40 4.45 -4.57 5.88
N LYS A 41 3.34 -4.27 6.55
CA LYS A 41 1.98 -4.60 6.11
C LYS A 41 1.13 -3.34 6.03
N VAL A 42 0.30 -3.25 5.00
CA VAL A 42 -0.70 -2.20 4.78
C VAL A 42 -2.05 -2.86 4.58
N ASN A 43 -3.05 -2.36 5.30
CA ASN A 43 -4.44 -2.73 5.08
C ASN A 43 -5.19 -1.50 4.55
N LEU A 44 -5.87 -1.67 3.43
CA LEU A 44 -6.78 -0.69 2.84
C LEU A 44 -8.18 -1.28 2.84
N HIS A 45 -9.12 -0.58 3.44
CA HIS A 45 -10.52 -0.97 3.50
C HIS A 45 -11.38 0.06 2.78
N SER A 46 -12.56 -0.39 2.32
CA SER A 46 -13.58 0.51 1.76
C SER A 46 -13.92 1.63 2.75
N GLY A 47 -13.98 2.86 2.25
CA GLY A 47 -14.27 4.06 3.06
C GLY A 47 -13.10 4.57 3.93
N SER A 48 -12.05 3.78 4.15
CA SER A 48 -10.88 4.22 4.90
C SER A 48 -9.97 5.08 4.02
N ARG A 49 -9.84 6.36 4.39
CA ARG A 49 -8.80 7.21 3.80
C ARG A 49 -7.45 6.85 4.38
N ASP A 50 -7.30 6.57 5.66
CA ASP A 50 -5.98 6.49 6.27
C ASP A 50 -5.18 5.25 5.84
N LEU A 51 -3.90 5.45 5.58
CA LEU A 51 -2.98 4.40 5.14
C LEU A 51 -2.14 4.00 6.36
N ASN A 52 -2.65 3.03 7.12
CA ASN A 52 -1.97 2.52 8.30
C ASN A 52 -0.96 1.46 7.87
N ILE A 53 0.31 1.82 7.96
CA ILE A 53 1.43 0.89 7.77
C ILE A 53 1.78 0.32 9.15
N GLU A 54 1.67 -0.98 9.28
CA GLU A 54 2.02 -1.71 10.50
C GLU A 54 3.27 -2.54 10.25
N THR A 55 4.18 -2.55 11.22
CA THR A 55 5.27 -3.52 11.24
C THR A 55 4.76 -4.83 11.83
N THR A 56 4.98 -5.92 11.11
CA THR A 56 4.57 -7.29 11.47
C THR A 56 5.78 -8.08 11.93
N GLN A 57 5.59 -8.92 12.94
CA GLN A 57 6.67 -9.78 13.45
C GLN A 57 7.03 -10.92 12.48
N GLN A 58 6.07 -11.34 11.64
CA GLN A 58 6.28 -12.34 10.60
C GLN A 58 6.68 -11.67 9.30
N SER A 59 7.98 -11.65 9.03
CA SER A 59 8.50 -11.15 7.76
C SER A 59 8.23 -12.14 6.62
N ILE A 60 7.62 -11.68 5.54
CA ILE A 60 7.43 -12.48 4.32
C ILE A 60 8.59 -12.19 3.36
N ARG A 61 9.31 -13.23 2.94
CA ARG A 61 10.28 -13.12 1.85
C ARG A 61 9.54 -12.98 0.51
N GLY A 62 9.37 -11.74 0.07
CA GLY A 62 8.67 -11.40 -1.17
C GLY A 62 7.58 -10.36 -0.95
N CYS A 63 6.49 -10.51 -1.69
CA CYS A 63 5.35 -9.61 -1.68
C CYS A 63 4.06 -10.44 -1.70
N LEU A 64 3.15 -10.14 -0.78
CA LEU A 64 1.80 -10.69 -0.74
C LEU A 64 0.79 -9.57 -0.97
N ALA A 65 -0.15 -9.79 -1.88
CA ALA A 65 -1.29 -8.92 -2.12
C ALA A 65 -2.57 -9.76 -2.07
N LEU A 66 -3.45 -9.47 -1.11
CA LEU A 66 -4.73 -10.12 -0.95
C LEU A 66 -5.85 -9.10 -1.20
N ILE A 67 -6.69 -9.39 -2.18
CA ILE A 67 -7.85 -8.57 -2.54
C ILE A 67 -9.11 -9.33 -2.12
N THR A 68 -9.98 -8.67 -1.36
CA THR A 68 -11.26 -9.21 -0.88
C THR A 68 -12.39 -8.30 -1.33
N TYR A 69 -13.52 -8.86 -1.75
CA TYR A 69 -14.70 -8.16 -2.27
C TYR A 69 -15.99 -8.72 -1.68
#